data_AF-A0A447JE43-F1
#
_entry.id   AF-A0A447JE43-F1
#
_cell.length_a   1.000
_cell.length_b   1.000
_cell.length_c   1.000
_cell.angle_alpha   90.00
_cell.angle_beta   90.00
_cell.angle_gamma   90.00
#
_symmetry.space_group_name_H-M   'P 1'
#
loop_
_entity.id
_entity.type
_entity.pdbx_description
1 polymer ?
#
loop_
_entity_poly.entity_id
_entity_poly.type
_entity_poly.pdbx_seq_one_letter_code
_entity_poly.pdbx_strand_id
1 'polypeptide(L)'
;MYKELEASIPGFVRPAHGYLESWARQGVLLLNTVLTVRAGQAHSHASLGWETFTDKVISLINQHREGVVFLLWGSHAQKKGAII
;
A
#
# COMPACT_ATOMS: atom_id res chain seq x y z
N MET A 1 3.28 -2.57 -12.08
CA MET A 1 2.62 -3.69 -11.38
C MET A 1 2.26 -4.81 -12.34
N TYR A 2 1.23 -4.70 -13.19
CA TYR A 2 0.81 -5.86 -14.02
C TYR A 2 1.89 -6.43 -14.95
N LYS A 3 2.72 -5.57 -15.56
CA LYS A 3 3.88 -6.05 -16.36
C LYS A 3 4.86 -6.91 -15.53
N GLU A 4 5.06 -6.55 -14.27
CA GLU A 4 5.94 -7.31 -13.37
C GLU A 4 5.31 -8.66 -13.01
N LEU A 5 4.00 -8.68 -12.75
CA LEU A 5 3.28 -9.92 -12.43
C LEU A 5 3.23 -10.90 -13.61
N GLU A 6 3.00 -10.40 -14.83
CA GLU A 6 3.07 -11.22 -16.05
C GLU A 6 4.45 -11.85 -16.26
N ALA A 7 5.51 -11.12 -15.95
CA ALA A 7 6.88 -11.60 -16.13
C ALA A 7 7.32 -12.59 -15.03
N SER A 8 6.78 -12.47 -13.82
CA SER A 8 7.26 -13.20 -12.63
C SER A 8 6.35 -14.35 -12.18
N ILE A 9 5.05 -14.33 -12.49
CA ILE A 9 4.09 -15.34 -12.02
C ILE A 9 3.62 -16.20 -13.20
N PRO A 10 3.98 -17.51 -13.23
CA PRO A 10 3.50 -18.42 -14.26
C PRO A 10 1.97 -18.45 -14.32
N GLY A 11 1.42 -18.27 -15.52
CA GLY A 11 -0.02 -18.30 -15.78
C GLY A 11 -0.79 -17.03 -15.38
N PHE A 12 -0.12 -15.97 -14.92
CA PHE A 12 -0.79 -14.69 -14.69
C PHE A 12 -1.18 -14.03 -16.02
N VAL A 13 -2.48 -13.73 -16.18
CA VAL A 13 -3.03 -13.01 -17.33
C VAL A 13 -3.48 -11.64 -16.86
N ARG A 14 -3.05 -10.57 -17.54
CA ARG A 14 -3.42 -9.20 -17.18
C ARG A 14 -4.93 -9.00 -17.27
N PRO A 15 -5.58 -8.53 -16.19
CA PRO A 15 -6.99 -8.18 -16.22
C PRO A 15 -7.26 -6.99 -17.14
N ALA A 16 -8.47 -6.95 -17.72
CA ALA A 16 -8.95 -5.80 -18.50
C ALA A 16 -9.41 -4.61 -17.61
N HIS A 17 -9.12 -4.63 -16.31
CA HIS A 17 -9.54 -3.60 -15.34
C HIS A 17 -8.46 -3.30 -14.29
N GLY A 18 -8.62 -2.15 -13.63
CA GLY A 18 -7.76 -1.71 -12.52
C GLY A 18 -8.32 -1.99 -11.12
N TYR A 19 -9.46 -2.68 -11.00
CA TYR A 19 -10.09 -2.95 -9.70
C TYR A 19 -9.36 -4.07 -8.92
N LEU A 20 -8.80 -3.73 -7.76
CA LEU A 20 -7.93 -4.61 -6.96
C LEU A 20 -8.57 -5.18 -5.68
N GLU A 21 -9.90 -5.13 -5.55
CA GLU A 21 -10.60 -5.60 -4.34
C GLU A 21 -10.32 -7.09 -4.04
N SER A 22 -10.17 -7.92 -5.08
CA SER A 22 -9.84 -9.34 -4.92
C SER A 22 -8.54 -9.57 -4.16
N TRP A 23 -7.55 -8.68 -4.27
CA TRP A 23 -6.30 -8.76 -3.51
C TRP A 23 -6.55 -8.48 -2.03
N ALA A 24 -7.36 -7.47 -1.72
CA ALA A 24 -7.72 -7.13 -0.35
C ALA A 24 -8.46 -8.29 0.35
N ARG A 25 -9.38 -8.97 -0.37
CA ARG A 25 -10.08 -10.16 0.15
C ARG A 25 -9.16 -11.35 0.42
N GLN A 26 -7.99 -11.39 -0.22
CA GLN A 26 -6.96 -12.42 -0.02
C GLN A 26 -5.91 -12.04 1.05
N GLY A 27 -6.14 -10.95 1.79
CA GLY A 27 -5.25 -10.52 2.88
C GLY A 27 -4.19 -9.50 2.48
N VAL A 28 -4.24 -8.95 1.25
CA VAL A 28 -3.33 -7.89 0.82
C VAL A 28 -3.86 -6.52 1.27
N LEU A 29 -3.21 -5.91 2.25
CA LEU A 29 -3.56 -4.55 2.68
C LEU A 29 -2.98 -3.51 1.72
N LEU A 30 -3.83 -2.90 0.90
CA LEU A 30 -3.47 -1.78 0.01
C LEU A 30 -3.71 -0.44 0.73
N LEU A 31 -2.73 0.01 1.51
CA LEU A 31 -2.83 1.21 2.34
C LEU A 31 -2.07 2.39 1.73
N ASN A 32 -2.79 3.48 1.43
CA ASN A 32 -2.17 4.77 1.12
C ASN A 32 -1.67 5.45 2.39
N THR A 33 -0.60 6.23 2.30
CA THR A 33 -0.07 7.03 3.43
C THR A 33 -0.91 8.26 3.75
N VAL A 34 -1.64 8.77 2.74
CA VAL A 34 -2.61 9.86 2.85
C VAL A 34 -3.93 9.35 2.25
N LEU A 35 -5.01 9.35 3.03
CA LEU A 35 -6.25 8.64 2.65
C LEU A 35 -7.23 9.47 1.83
N THR A 36 -7.05 10.79 1.75
CA THR A 36 -7.91 11.67 0.96
C THR A 36 -7.08 12.67 0.17
N VAL A 37 -7.67 13.21 -0.90
CA VAL A 37 -7.05 14.23 -1.75
C VAL A 37 -8.15 15.08 -2.37
N ARG A 38 -7.90 16.37 -2.63
CA ARG A 38 -8.80 17.21 -3.42
C ARG A 38 -8.67 16.88 -4.90
N ALA A 39 -9.79 16.90 -5.62
CA ALA A 39 -9.81 16.63 -7.05
C ALA A 39 -8.83 17.54 -7.80
N GLY A 40 -7.97 16.94 -8.63
CA GLY A 40 -6.97 17.65 -9.44
C GLY A 40 -5.79 18.24 -8.66
N GLN A 41 -5.71 18.10 -7.32
CA GLN A 41 -4.64 18.69 -6.51
C GLN A 41 -3.84 17.60 -5.79
N ALA A 42 -2.79 17.10 -6.44
CA ALA A 42 -1.88 16.14 -5.86
C ALA A 42 -1.34 16.64 -4.50
N HIS A 43 -1.24 15.74 -3.51
CA HIS A 43 -0.74 16.02 -2.16
C HIS A 43 -1.48 17.12 -1.36
N SER A 44 -2.65 17.56 -1.80
CA SER A 44 -3.43 18.64 -1.14
C SER A 44 -3.80 18.39 0.33
N HIS A 45 -3.78 17.14 0.79
CA HIS A 45 -4.09 16.75 2.16
C HIS A 45 -2.91 16.13 2.92
N ALA A 46 -1.68 16.26 2.42
CA ALA A 46 -0.50 15.67 3.07
C ALA A 46 -0.30 16.18 4.52
N SER A 47 -0.64 17.44 4.79
CA SER A 47 -0.52 18.06 6.12
C SER A 47 -1.70 17.84 7.06
N LEU A 48 -2.73 17.07 6.67
CA LEU A 48 -3.93 16.84 7.50
C LEU A 48 -3.77 15.76 8.58
N GLY A 49 -2.56 15.21 8.76
CA GLY A 49 -2.27 14.22 9.79
C GLY A 49 -2.63 12.78 9.42
N TRP A 50 -2.98 12.50 8.16
CA TRP A 50 -3.18 11.11 7.70
C TRP A 50 -1.93 10.24 7.85
N GLU A 51 -0.75 10.84 7.75
CA GLU A 51 0.49 10.13 7.98
C GLU A 51 0.56 9.57 9.40
N THR A 52 0.18 10.35 10.41
CA THR A 52 0.13 9.89 11.81
C THR A 52 -0.78 8.68 11.98
N PHE A 53 -1.96 8.69 11.34
CA PHE A 53 -2.89 7.56 11.39
C PHE A 53 -2.28 6.32 10.74
N THR A 54 -1.77 6.44 9.52
CA THR A 54 -1.24 5.31 8.75
C THR A 54 0.04 4.74 9.37
N ASP A 55 0.87 5.58 9.97
CA ASP A 55 2.05 5.15 10.73
C ASP A 55 1.64 4.33 11.96
N LYS A 56 0.57 4.74 12.66
CA LYS A 56 0.07 3.96 13.79
C LYS A 56 -0.51 2.62 13.35
N VAL A 57 -1.18 2.56 12.20
CA VAL A 57 -1.67 1.29 11.63
C VAL A 57 -0.50 0.33 11.34
N ILE A 58 0.56 0.81 10.68
CA ILE A 58 1.76 0.01 10.40
C ILE A 58 2.41 -0.48 11.70
N SER A 59 2.58 0.41 12.67
CA SER A 59 3.11 0.06 14.00
C SER A 59 2.29 -1.02 14.71
N LEU A 60 0.96 -0.95 14.65
CA LEU A 60 0.08 -1.96 15.24
C LEU A 60 0.17 -3.30 14.52
N ILE A 61 0.29 -3.30 13.19
CA ILE A 61 0.50 -4.54 12.43
C ILE A 61 1.83 -5.16 12.85
N ASN A 62 2.91 -4.37 12.92
CA ASN A 62 4.22 -4.87 13.33
C ASN A 62 4.23 -5.42 14.76
N GLN A 63 3.54 -4.74 15.68
CA GLN A 63 3.49 -5.13 17.09
C GLN A 63 2.62 -6.38 17.34
N HIS A 64 1.51 -6.53 16.61
CA HIS A 64 0.48 -7.53 16.93
C HIS A 64 0.39 -8.69 15.94
N ARG A 65 1.15 -8.67 14.85
CA ARG A 65 1.13 -9.71 13.82
C ARG A 65 2.56 -10.15 13.49
N GLU A 66 2.72 -11.44 13.28
CA GLU A 66 4.00 -12.03 12.90
C GLU A 66 3.94 -12.54 11.45
N GLY A 67 5.09 -12.60 10.77
CA GLY A 67 5.20 -13.15 9.41
C GLY A 67 4.53 -12.30 8.32
N VAL A 68 4.25 -11.02 8.57
CA VAL A 68 3.68 -10.11 7.57
C VAL A 68 4.75 -9.66 6.58
N VAL A 69 4.45 -9.73 5.29
CA VAL A 69 5.32 -9.23 4.21
C VAL A 69 4.95 -7.79 3.87
N PHE A 70 5.92 -6.88 3.95
CA PHE A 70 5.75 -5.48 3.57
C PHE A 70 6.41 -5.19 2.22
N LEU A 71 5.60 -4.76 1.24
CA LEU A 71 6.09 -4.30 -0.06
C LEU A 71 6.17 -2.77 -0.06
N LEU A 72 7.38 -2.24 0.15
CA LEU A 72 7.63 -0.80 0.28
C LEU A 72 8.17 -0.21 -1.03
N TRP A 73 7.29 0.37 -1.84
CA TRP A 73 7.68 0.97 -3.12
C TRP A 73 7.93 2.48 -3.03
N GLY A 74 9.17 2.89 -3.33
CA GLY A 74 9.61 4.28 -3.32
C GLY A 74 10.17 4.74 -1.97
N SER A 75 10.90 5.86 -1.98
CA SER A 75 11.65 6.37 -0.83
C SER A 75 10.77 6.73 0.36
N HIS A 76 9.56 7.26 0.12
CA HIS A 76 8.61 7.59 1.19
C HIS A 76 8.10 6.33 1.91
N ALA A 77 7.77 5.27 1.18
CA ALA A 77 7.35 3.99 1.76
C ALA A 77 8.50 3.32 2.55
N GLN A 78 9.72 3.37 2.02
CA GLN A 78 10.91 2.83 2.70
C GLN A 78 11.18 3.55 4.03
N LYS A 79 11.05 4.88 4.08
CA LYS A 79 11.18 5.65 5.32
C LYS A 79 10.13 5.24 6.37
N LYS A 80 8.88 5.04 5.96
CA LYS A 80 7.81 4.55 6.86
C LYS A 80 8.03 3.13 7.34
N GLY A 81 8.70 2.29 6.53
CA GLY A 81 9.02 0.92 6.93
C GLY A 81 10.18 0.79 7.92
N ALA A 82 10.87 1.86 8.29
CA ALA A 82 11.99 1.80 9.23
C ALA A 82 11.60 1.38 10.66
N ILE A 83 10.29 1.35 10.96
CA ILE A 83 9.72 0.93 12.25
C ILE A 83 9.25 -0.54 12.25
N ILE A 84 9.39 -1.24 11.13
CA ILE A 84 9.04 -2.65 10.95
C ILE A 84 10.19 -3.50 11.48
#